data_AF-A0A957UF75-F1
#
_entry.id   AF-A0A957UF75-F1
#
_cell.length_a   1.000
_cell.length_b   1.000
_cell.length_c   1.000
_cell.angle_alpha   90.00
_cell.angle_beta   90.00
_cell.angle_gamma   90.00
#
_symmetry.space_group_name_H-M   'P 1'
#
loop_
_entity.id
_entity.type
_entity.pdbx_description
1 polymer ?
#
loop_
_entity_poly.entity_id
_entity_poly.type
_entity_poly.pdbx_seq_one_letter_code
_entity_poly.pdbx_strand_id
1 'polypeptide(L)' 'VRLDWAAGETIRAWWYNPRTGGATEIGRFAAAGQLTFQPPIDGPDWVLVIDDAAADFGKPGE' A
#
# COMPACT_ATOMS: atom_id res chain seq x y z
N VAL A 1 0.00 -5.78 9.11
CA VAL A 1 0.94 -6.23 8.06
C VAL A 1 2.36 -6.16 8.62
N ARG A 2 3.09 -7.28 8.60
CA ARG A 2 4.51 -7.31 8.98
C ARG A 2 5.36 -6.85 7.81
N LEU A 3 6.32 -5.97 8.06
CA LEU A 3 7.15 -5.29 7.05
C LEU A 3 8.61 -5.70 7.13
N ASP A 4 8.90 -6.85 7.75
CA ASP A 4 10.27 -7.35 7.93
C ASP A 4 11.01 -7.54 6.60
N TRP A 5 10.28 -7.71 5.49
CA TRP A 5 10.82 -7.84 4.14
C TRP A 5 11.39 -6.54 3.55
N ALA A 6 11.01 -5.38 4.09
CA ALA A 6 11.46 -4.04 3.67
C ALA A 6 12.22 -3.33 4.80
N ALA A 7 12.76 -4.07 5.78
CA ALA A 7 13.31 -3.49 7.00
C ALA A 7 14.40 -2.44 6.70
N GLY A 8 14.20 -1.22 7.21
CA GLY A 8 15.12 -0.09 7.00
C GLY A 8 14.84 0.75 5.76
N GLU A 9 13.88 0.37 4.92
CA GLU A 9 13.45 1.12 3.74
C GLU A 9 12.24 2.02 4.05
N THR A 10 11.95 2.92 3.11
CA THR A 10 10.68 3.66 3.09
C THR A 10 9.75 2.98 2.10
N ILE A 11 8.61 2.50 2.59
CA ILE A 11 7.57 1.95 1.73
C ILE A 11 6.57 3.03 1.33
N ARG A 12 5.93 2.84 0.18
CA ARG A 12 4.70 3.53 -0.21
C ARG A 12 3.54 2.55 -0.16
N ALA A 13 2.39 2.99 0.34
CA ALA A 13 1.21 2.13 0.47
C ALA A 13 -0.01 2.73 -0.23
N TRP A 14 -0.83 1.86 -0.83
CA TRP A 14 -2.03 2.22 -1.57
C TRP A 14 -3.21 1.30 -1.25
N TRP A 15 -4.42 1.84 -1.33
CA TRP A 15 -5.64 1.05 -1.49
C TRP A 15 -6.03 0.99 -2.95
N TYR A 16 -6.09 -0.21 -3.50
CA TYR A 16 -6.54 -0.47 -4.86
C TYR A 16 -7.94 -1.08 -4.86
N ASN A 17 -8.83 -0.53 -5.68
CA ASN A 17 -10.18 -1.02 -5.91
C ASN A 17 -10.21 -1.90 -7.18
N PRO A 18 -10.22 -3.24 -7.06
CA PRO A 18 -10.27 -4.10 -8.24
C PRO A 18 -11.58 -4.01 -9.03
N ARG A 19 -12.63 -3.41 -8.46
CA ARG A 19 -13.93 -3.22 -9.15
C ARG A 19 -13.89 -2.09 -10.17
N THR A 20 -13.04 -1.09 -9.95
CA THR A 20 -12.97 0.12 -10.79
C THR A 20 -11.59 0.38 -11.39
N GLY A 21 -10.56 -0.34 -10.93
CA GLY A 21 -9.17 -0.07 -11.27
C GLY A 21 -8.59 1.17 -10.56
N GLY A 22 -9.36 1.84 -9.69
CA GLY A 22 -8.89 3.03 -8.99
C GLY A 22 -7.97 2.70 -7.83
N ALA A 23 -6.86 3.44 -7.70
CA ALA A 23 -6.00 3.40 -6.51
C ALA A 23 -5.96 4.75 -5.78
N THR A 24 -5.84 4.69 -4.46
CA THR A 24 -5.70 5.86 -3.58
C THR A 24 -4.45 5.67 -2.72
N GLU A 25 -3.54 6.65 -2.74
CA GLU A 25 -2.34 6.62 -1.90
C GLU A 25 -2.72 6.78 -0.44
N ILE A 26 -2.17 5.92 0.41
CA ILE A 26 -2.30 5.98 1.86
C ILE A 26 -1.18 6.86 2.43
N GLY A 27 0.03 6.73 1.88
CA GLY A 27 1.20 7.53 2.21
C GLY A 27 2.50 6.73 2.16
N ARG A 28 3.56 7.35 2.70
CA ARG A 28 4.89 6.75 2.83
C ARG A 28 5.24 6.51 4.30
N PHE A 29 5.86 5.37 4.58
CA PHE A 29 6.14 4.91 5.94
C PHE A 29 7.53 4.29 6.03
N ALA A 30 8.20 4.47 7.16
CA ALA A 30 9.36 3.64 7.47
C ALA A 30 8.90 2.19 7.68
N ALA A 31 9.52 1.24 6.99
CA ALA A 31 9.23 -0.18 7.16
C ALA A 31 9.88 -0.70 8.45
N ALA A 32 9.15 -0.52 9.56
CA ALA A 32 9.56 -0.93 10.89
C ALA A 32 8.48 -1.80 11.54
N GLY A 33 8.78 -3.09 11.71
CA GLY A 33 7.93 -4.03 12.43
C GLY A 33 6.57 -4.26 11.75
N GLN A 34 5.49 -3.86 12.43
CA GLN A 34 4.12 -4.10 11.98
C GLN A 34 3.33 -2.79 11.88
N LEU A 35 2.68 -2.58 10.73
CA LEU A 35 1.72 -1.51 10.51
C LEU A 35 0.31 -2.05 10.31
N THR A 36 -0.68 -1.28 10.73
CA THR A 36 -2.10 -1.58 10.54
C THR A 36 -2.68 -0.59 9.55
N PHE A 37 -3.39 -1.11 8.54
CA PHE A 37 -4.06 -0.33 7.52
C PHE A 37 -5.55 -0.64 7.59
N GLN A 38 -6.39 0.39 7.57
CA GLN A 38 -7.83 0.24 7.55
C GLN A 38 -8.33 0.41 6.10
N PRO A 39 -9.04 -0.58 5.54
CA PRO A 39 -9.61 -0.44 4.21
C PRO A 39 -10.73 0.62 4.20
N PRO A 40 -11.03 1.21 3.04
CA PRO A 40 -12.23 2.01 2.86
C PRO A 40 -13.51 1.24 3.25
N ILE A 41 -14.54 1.97 3.64
CA ILE A 41 -15.78 1.39 4.22
C ILE A 41 -16.63 0.66 3.16
N ASP A 42 -16.46 0.98 1.88
CA ASP A 42 -17.30 0.47 0.80
C ASP A 42 -16.81 -0.88 0.25
N GLY A 43 -17.49 -1.95 0.64
CA GLY A 43 -17.33 -3.30 0.10
C GLY A 43 -16.05 -4.03 0.55
N PRO A 44 -16.01 -5.37 0.35
CA PRO A 44 -15.02 -6.21 1.02
C PRO A 44 -13.68 -6.35 0.28
N ASP A 45 -13.61 -6.04 -1.00
CA ASP A 45 -12.58 -6.57 -1.91
C ASP A 45 -11.37 -5.63 -2.14
N TRP A 46 -10.99 -4.83 -1.14
CA TRP A 46 -9.86 -3.91 -1.27
C TRP A 46 -8.51 -4.63 -1.26
N VAL A 47 -7.61 -4.22 -2.15
CA VAL A 47 -6.23 -4.73 -2.19
C VAL A 47 -5.29 -3.67 -1.61
N LEU A 48 -4.53 -4.07 -0.58
CA LEU A 48 -3.43 -3.26 -0.06
C LEU A 48 -2.19 -3.52 -0.92
N VAL A 49 -1.70 -2.48 -1.59
CA VAL A 49 -0.45 -2.54 -2.35
C VAL A 49 0.62 -1.82 -1.53
N ILE A 50 1.78 -2.47 -1.38
CA ILE A 50 2.95 -1.91 -0.70
C ILE A 50 4.15 -2.11 -1.61
N ASP A 51 4.85 -1.02 -1.90
CA ASP A 51 6.03 -0.99 -2.74
C ASP A 51 7.17 -0.19 -2.09
N ASP A 52 8.39 -0.35 -2.60
CA ASP A 52 9.54 0.47 -2.22
C ASP A 52 9.39 1.88 -2.81
N ALA A 53 9.36 2.89 -1.95
CA ALA A 53 9.19 4.28 -2.36
C ALA A 53 10.36 4.81 -3.20
N ALA A 54 11.53 4.18 -3.14
CA ALA A 54 12.70 4.54 -3.95
C ALA A 54 12.62 3.99 -5.38
N ALA A 55 11.85 2.92 -5.61
CA ALA A 55 11.66 2.34 -6.94
C ALA A 55 10.73 3.18 -7.83
N ASP A 56 9.99 4.14 -7.24
CA ASP A 56 9.11 5.11 -7.92
C ASP A 56 8.16 4.46 -8.94
N PHE A 57 7.55 3.33 -8.53
CA PHE A 57 6.53 2.69 -9.34
C PHE A 57 5.34 3.63 -9.58
N GLY A 58 4.74 3.46 -10.76
CA GLY A 58 3.48 4.12 -11.10
C GLY A 58 2.35 3.71 -10.17
N LYS A 59 1.23 4.41 -10.30
CA LYS A 59 0.02 4.09 -9.55
C LYS A 59 -0.44 2.66 -9.87
N PRO A 60 -0.82 1.84 -8.86
CA PRO A 60 -1.33 0.50 -9.13
C PRO A 60 -2.55 0.51 -10.07
N GLY A 61 -2.53 -0.37 -11.07
CA GLY A 61 -3.60 -0.49 -12.06
C GLY A 61 -3.43 0.36 -13.32
N GLU A 62 -2.29 1.03 -13.48
CA GLU A 62 -1.87 1.75 -14.70
C GLU A 62 -0.68 1.07 -15.39
#